data_AF-A0A382W6U0-F1
#
_entry.id   AF-A0A382W6U0-F1
#
_cell.length_a   1.000
_cell.length_b   1.000
_cell.length_c   1.000
_cell.angle_alpha   90.00
_cell.angle_beta   90.00
_cell.angle_gamma   90.00
#
_symmetry.space_group_name_H-M   'P 1'
#
loop_
_entity.id
_entity.type
_entity.pdbx_description
1 polymer ?
#
loop_
_entity_poly.entity_id
_entity_poly.type
_entity_poly.pdbx_seq_one_letter_code
_entity_poly.pdbx_strand_id
1 'polypeptide(L)'
;SLSQLRLVSLRFPVIKPEILLEEEVLELYRSPVIGATYNNTFGEENIKKLVKKCRGLDEQKKRTMQALIVSYSKSPDLATSFVSVAVLHALGMRREVRDAYQWAQDLDDKETFIHHFDIGKSLAEYFT
;
A
#
# COMPACT_ATOMS: atom_id res chain seq x y z
N SER A 1 -59.08 4.01 13.61
CA SER A 1 -58.39 4.85 12.63
C SER A 1 -57.03 5.22 13.21
N LEU A 2 -56.01 4.40 12.93
CA LEU A 2 -54.66 4.58 13.47
C LEU A 2 -53.81 5.29 12.43
N SER A 3 -53.51 6.53 12.77
CA SER A 3 -52.66 7.48 12.07
C SER A 3 -51.22 6.98 11.90
N GLN A 4 -50.82 6.86 10.63
CA GLN A 4 -49.54 7.30 10.06
C GLN A 4 -48.27 7.02 10.90
N LEU A 5 -47.72 5.81 10.77
CA LEU A 5 -46.29 5.55 11.02
C LEU A 5 -45.51 5.87 9.74
N ARG A 6 -44.89 7.05 9.69
CA ARG A 6 -43.85 7.37 8.69
C ARG A 6 -42.59 6.57 9.04
N LEU A 7 -42.30 5.54 8.26
CA LEU A 7 -40.99 4.90 8.19
C LEU A 7 -39.97 5.92 7.67
N VAL A 8 -39.17 6.47 8.57
CA VAL A 8 -37.93 7.17 8.21
C VAL A 8 -36.94 6.11 7.74
N SER A 9 -36.82 5.95 6.42
CA SER A 9 -35.76 5.15 5.82
C SER A 9 -34.42 5.85 6.11
N LEU A 10 -33.70 5.35 7.11
CA LEU A 10 -32.30 5.67 7.32
C LEU A 10 -31.52 5.16 6.10
N ARG A 11 -31.22 6.06 5.16
CA ARG A 11 -30.27 5.78 4.08
C ARG A 11 -28.88 5.71 4.71
N PHE A 12 -28.44 4.52 5.07
CA PHE A 12 -27.03 4.27 5.30
C PHE A 12 -26.29 4.54 3.97
N PRO A 13 -25.15 5.26 3.98
CA PRO A 13 -24.38 5.44 2.76
C PRO A 13 -23.95 4.06 2.26
N VAL A 14 -24.27 3.76 1.00
CA VAL A 14 -23.73 2.59 0.31
C VAL A 14 -22.24 2.84 0.16
N ILE A 15 -21.44 2.22 1.01
CA ILE A 15 -19.97 2.28 0.91
C ILE A 15 -19.61 1.59 -0.41
N LYS A 16 -18.94 2.34 -1.29
CA LYS A 16 -18.54 1.81 -2.59
C LYS A 16 -17.45 0.74 -2.40
N PRO A 17 -17.46 -0.37 -3.17
CA PRO A 17 -16.44 -1.40 -3.08
C PRO A 17 -15.01 -0.89 -3.26
N GLU A 18 -14.80 0.19 -4.03
CA GLU A 18 -13.48 0.80 -4.20
C GLU A 18 -12.96 1.44 -2.90
N ILE A 19 -13.83 2.11 -2.14
CA ILE A 19 -13.48 2.75 -0.87
C ILE A 19 -13.04 1.69 0.16
N LEU A 20 -13.70 0.53 0.16
CA LEU A 20 -13.33 -0.59 1.02
C LEU A 20 -11.94 -1.14 0.68
N LEU A 21 -11.58 -1.22 -0.60
CA LEU A 21 -10.26 -1.70 -1.01
C LEU A 21 -9.16 -0.72 -0.61
N GLU A 22 -9.36 0.59 -0.80
CA GLU A 22 -8.39 1.61 -0.39
C GLU A 22 -8.12 1.56 1.12
N GLU A 23 -9.16 1.46 1.93
CA GLU A 23 -9.04 1.34 3.39
C GLU A 23 -8.33 0.04 3.79
N GLU A 24 -8.69 -1.09 3.18
CA GLU A 24 -7.99 -2.36 3.39
C GLU A 24 -6.50 -2.27 3.05
N VAL A 25 -6.15 -1.62 1.93
CA VAL A 25 -4.74 -1.44 1.52
C VAL A 25 -4.01 -0.55 2.52
N LEU A 26 -4.60 0.56 2.94
CA LEU A 26 -4.01 1.46 3.93
C LEU A 26 -3.75 0.76 5.27
N GLU A 27 -4.65 -0.13 5.70
CA GLU A 27 -4.45 -0.90 6.93
C GLU A 27 -3.22 -1.83 6.82
N LEU A 28 -2.96 -2.40 5.64
CA LEU A 28 -1.78 -3.24 5.43
C LEU A 28 -0.45 -2.47 5.53
N TYR A 29 -0.44 -1.16 5.26
CA TYR A 29 0.72 -0.31 5.51
C TYR A 29 0.93 -0.01 7.00
N ARG A 30 -0.15 -0.03 7.80
CA ARG A 30 -0.13 0.38 9.21
C ARG A 30 -0.02 -0.79 10.18
N SER A 31 -0.26 -2.03 9.71
CA SER A 31 -0.40 -3.20 10.57
C SER A 31 0.45 -4.42 10.11
N PRO A 32 1.55 -4.76 10.81
CA PRO A 32 2.02 -4.11 12.04
C PRO A 32 2.60 -2.73 11.75
N VAL A 33 2.73 -1.91 12.80
CA VAL A 33 3.56 -0.71 12.73
C VAL A 33 5.00 -1.12 12.44
N ILE A 34 5.70 -0.39 11.57
CA ILE A 34 7.12 -0.65 11.31
C ILE A 34 7.91 -0.42 12.60
N GLY A 35 8.78 -1.36 12.95
CA GLY A 35 9.49 -1.37 14.24
C GLY A 35 8.73 -2.03 15.39
N ALA A 36 7.49 -2.51 15.18
CA ALA A 36 6.73 -3.17 16.24
C ALA A 36 7.35 -4.51 16.71
N THR A 37 8.12 -5.17 15.85
CA THR A 37 8.83 -6.42 16.14
C THR A 37 10.17 -6.49 15.39
N TYR A 38 11.03 -7.45 15.75
CA TYR A 38 12.27 -7.71 15.00
C TYR A 38 11.98 -7.99 13.51
N ASN A 39 11.02 -8.87 13.22
CA ASN A 39 10.65 -9.21 11.83
C ASN A 39 10.05 -8.01 11.07
N ASN A 40 9.36 -7.09 11.76
CA ASN A 40 8.77 -5.91 11.09
C ASN A 40 9.58 -4.62 11.28
N THR A 41 10.85 -4.71 11.70
CA THR A 41 11.72 -3.53 11.87
C THR A 41 11.90 -2.78 10.56
N PHE A 42 11.95 -3.51 9.45
CA PHE A 42 12.04 -2.97 8.10
C PHE A 42 10.78 -3.30 7.28
N GLY A 43 9.60 -3.35 7.90
CA GLY A 43 8.33 -3.52 7.19
C GLY A 43 8.16 -4.83 6.40
N GLU A 44 8.96 -5.87 6.67
CA GLU A 44 8.93 -7.15 5.94
C GLU A 44 7.52 -7.78 5.92
N GLU A 45 6.83 -7.76 7.07
CA GLU A 45 5.48 -8.30 7.17
C GLU A 45 4.46 -7.43 6.40
N ASN A 46 4.65 -6.11 6.36
CA ASN A 46 3.81 -5.22 5.53
C ASN A 46 3.99 -5.56 4.04
N ILE A 47 5.23 -5.67 3.57
CA ILE A 47 5.57 -6.01 2.18
C ILE A 47 4.94 -7.34 1.79
N LYS A 48 5.17 -8.39 2.59
CA LYS A 48 4.62 -9.73 2.37
C LYS A 48 3.09 -9.74 2.30
N LYS A 49 2.41 -9.04 3.21
CA LYS A 49 0.94 -8.95 3.22
C LYS A 49 0.42 -8.22 1.99
N LEU A 50 1.04 -7.11 1.59
CA LEU A 50 0.66 -6.33 0.41
C LEU A 50 0.85 -7.13 -0.89
N VAL A 51 1.99 -7.81 -1.07
CA VAL A 51 2.25 -8.68 -2.22
C VAL A 51 1.22 -9.81 -2.28
N LYS A 52 0.99 -10.50 -1.15
CA LYS A 52 0.01 -11.59 -1.07
C LYS A 52 -1.40 -11.12 -1.39
N LYS A 53 -1.81 -9.97 -0.85
CA LYS A 53 -3.13 -9.37 -1.13
C LYS A 53 -3.25 -9.07 -2.61
N CYS A 54 -2.29 -8.34 -3.19
CA CYS A 54 -2.31 -7.94 -4.60
C CYS A 54 -2.42 -9.15 -5.55
N ARG A 55 -1.65 -10.22 -5.30
CA ARG A 55 -1.69 -11.46 -6.11
C ARG A 55 -2.99 -12.26 -5.98
N GLY A 56 -3.72 -12.08 -4.87
CA GLY A 56 -4.99 -12.76 -4.61
C GLY A 56 -6.24 -12.01 -5.09
N LEU A 57 -6.09 -10.79 -5.62
CA LEU A 57 -7.20 -9.98 -6.12
C LEU A 57 -7.60 -10.37 -7.55
N ASP A 58 -8.86 -10.12 -7.89
CA ASP A 58 -9.32 -10.09 -9.29
C ASP A 58 -8.60 -8.97 -10.07
N GLU A 59 -8.56 -9.09 -11.40
CA GLU A 59 -7.75 -8.18 -12.24
C GLU A 59 -8.14 -6.71 -12.12
N GLN A 60 -9.42 -6.39 -11.90
CA GLN A 60 -9.85 -5.01 -11.73
C GLN A 60 -9.33 -4.43 -10.40
N LYS A 61 -9.54 -5.14 -9.28
CA LYS A 61 -9.05 -4.71 -7.97
C LYS A 61 -7.54 -4.70 -7.88
N LYS A 62 -6.87 -5.65 -8.53
CA LYS A 62 -5.41 -5.70 -8.64
C LYS A 62 -4.86 -4.44 -9.30
N ARG A 63 -5.45 -4.00 -10.42
CA ARG A 63 -5.06 -2.73 -11.07
C ARG A 63 -5.28 -1.53 -10.16
N THR A 64 -6.41 -1.47 -9.46
CA THR A 64 -6.68 -0.40 -8.48
C THR A 64 -5.63 -0.39 -7.37
N MET A 65 -5.34 -1.54 -6.77
CA MET A 65 -4.32 -1.65 -5.72
C MET A 65 -2.92 -1.29 -6.23
N GLN A 66 -2.55 -1.75 -7.43
CA GLN A 66 -1.28 -1.38 -8.06
C GLN A 66 -1.17 0.13 -8.28
N ALA A 67 -2.24 0.80 -8.72
CA ALA A 67 -2.25 2.25 -8.88
C ALA A 67 -2.03 2.99 -7.55
N LEU A 68 -2.64 2.51 -6.45
CA LEU A 68 -2.40 3.05 -5.12
C LEU A 68 -0.95 2.89 -4.67
N ILE A 69 -0.38 1.69 -4.83
CA ILE A 69 1.02 1.40 -4.47
C ILE A 69 1.98 2.28 -5.29
N VAL A 70 1.71 2.47 -6.59
CA VAL A 70 2.49 3.39 -7.43
C VAL A 70 2.42 4.81 -6.89
N SER A 71 1.24 5.30 -6.51
CA SER A 71 1.11 6.62 -5.88
C SER A 71 1.91 6.72 -4.58
N TYR A 72 1.84 5.69 -3.73
CA TYR A 72 2.51 5.66 -2.43
C TYR A 72 4.04 5.48 -2.53
N SER A 73 4.55 4.93 -3.63
CA SER A 73 6.00 4.82 -3.88
C SER A 73 6.74 6.16 -3.94
N LYS A 74 6.00 7.26 -4.09
CA LYS A 74 6.51 8.64 -4.09
C LYS A 74 5.98 9.47 -2.92
N SER A 75 5.63 8.80 -1.82
CA SER A 75 5.20 9.46 -0.59
C SER A 75 6.40 10.06 0.16
N PRO A 76 6.31 11.29 0.69
CA PRO A 76 7.34 11.85 1.57
C PRO A 76 7.42 11.12 2.92
N ASP A 77 6.44 10.27 3.25
CA ASP A 77 6.59 9.33 4.36
C ASP A 77 7.52 8.19 3.93
N LEU A 78 8.70 8.15 4.54
CA LEU A 78 9.77 7.18 4.21
C LEU A 78 9.26 5.75 4.31
N ALA A 79 8.55 5.40 5.38
CA ALA A 79 8.01 4.06 5.60
C ALA A 79 7.06 3.63 4.47
N THR A 80 6.13 4.51 4.10
CA THR A 80 5.14 4.26 3.04
C THR A 80 5.80 4.09 1.67
N SER A 81 6.71 4.98 1.29
CA SER A 81 7.41 4.88 0.00
C SER A 81 8.34 3.68 -0.05
N PHE A 82 9.07 3.41 1.03
CA PHE A 82 9.91 2.23 1.22
C PHE A 82 9.15 0.92 0.98
N VAL A 83 8.06 0.70 1.71
CA VAL A 83 7.23 -0.50 1.58
C VAL A 83 6.68 -0.60 0.16
N SER A 84 6.23 0.51 -0.41
CA SER A 84 5.66 0.53 -1.76
C SER A 84 6.67 0.14 -2.84
N VAL A 85 7.90 0.67 -2.79
CA VAL A 85 8.96 0.32 -3.74
C VAL A 85 9.31 -1.16 -3.65
N ALA A 86 9.42 -1.71 -2.43
CA ALA A 86 9.65 -3.13 -2.21
C ALA A 86 8.52 -4.00 -2.81
N VAL A 87 7.26 -3.61 -2.61
CA VAL A 87 6.11 -4.31 -3.19
C VAL A 87 6.11 -4.24 -4.72
N LEU A 88 6.35 -3.07 -5.31
CA LEU A 88 6.46 -2.92 -6.78
C LEU A 88 7.57 -3.80 -7.35
N HIS A 89 8.70 -3.90 -6.64
CA HIS A 89 9.79 -4.78 -7.02
C HIS A 89 9.36 -6.26 -7.04
N ALA A 90 8.75 -6.76 -5.95
CA ALA A 90 8.23 -8.12 -5.86
C ALA A 90 7.13 -8.44 -6.90
N LEU A 91 6.39 -7.43 -7.36
CA LEU A 91 5.38 -7.57 -8.41
C LEU A 91 5.96 -7.47 -9.83
N GLY A 92 7.26 -7.25 -10.00
CA GLY A 92 7.92 -7.11 -11.30
C GLY A 92 7.64 -5.78 -12.01
N MET A 93 7.12 -4.78 -11.29
CA MET A 93 6.78 -3.44 -11.82
C MET A 93 8.03 -2.55 -11.95
N ARG A 94 8.96 -2.98 -12.80
CA ARG A 94 10.33 -2.43 -12.91
C ARG A 94 10.37 -0.96 -13.33
N ARG A 95 9.40 -0.52 -14.14
CA ARG A 95 9.32 0.87 -14.59
C ARG A 95 8.97 1.77 -13.41
N GLU A 96 7.95 1.37 -12.66
CA GLU A 96 7.42 2.12 -11.52
C GLU A 96 8.45 2.20 -10.39
N VAL A 97 9.21 1.11 -10.15
CA VAL A 97 10.38 1.14 -9.26
C VAL A 97 11.40 2.19 -9.72
N ARG A 98 11.76 2.20 -11.01
CA ARG A 98 12.72 3.20 -11.54
C ARG A 98 12.20 4.63 -11.37
N ASP A 99 10.92 4.85 -11.63
CA ASP A 99 10.28 6.15 -11.48
C ASP A 99 10.26 6.62 -10.02
N ALA A 100 10.15 5.70 -9.06
CA ALA A 100 10.24 6.02 -7.62
C ALA A 100 11.68 6.37 -7.21
N TYR A 101 12.69 5.64 -7.71
CA TYR A 101 14.09 5.99 -7.50
C TYR A 101 14.43 7.35 -8.09
N GLN A 102 13.94 7.65 -9.30
CA GLN A 102 14.15 8.95 -9.92
C GLN A 102 13.52 10.09 -9.11
N TRP A 103 12.31 9.87 -8.61
CA TRP A 103 11.65 10.82 -7.70
C TRP A 103 12.48 11.06 -6.43
N ALA A 104 13.02 10.00 -5.83
CA ALA A 104 13.83 10.12 -4.60
C ALA A 104 15.15 10.89 -4.81
N GLN A 105 15.69 10.93 -6.03
CA GLN A 105 16.92 11.69 -6.34
C GLN A 105 16.73 13.21 -6.16
N ASP A 106 15.49 13.69 -6.28
CA ASP A 106 15.16 15.12 -6.21
C ASP A 106 14.85 15.58 -4.77
N LEU A 107 14.93 14.69 -3.77
CA LEU A 107 14.68 14.99 -2.36
C LEU A 107 15.93 15.49 -1.64
N ASP A 108 15.73 16.34 -0.63
CA ASP A 108 16.82 16.83 0.23
C ASP A 108 17.52 15.69 0.99
N ASP A 109 16.76 14.66 1.39
CA ASP A 109 17.22 13.48 2.12
C ASP A 109 17.33 12.23 1.24
N LYS A 110 17.60 12.42 -0.06
CA LYS A 110 17.69 11.35 -1.07
C LYS A 110 18.48 10.11 -0.64
N GLU A 111 19.62 10.27 0.04
CA GLU A 111 20.45 9.15 0.46
C GLU A 111 19.71 8.22 1.43
N THR A 112 18.87 8.79 2.30
CA THR A 112 18.06 8.04 3.24
C THR A 112 16.98 7.23 2.51
N PHE A 113 16.24 7.86 1.59
CA PHE A 113 15.23 7.19 0.79
C PHE A 113 15.82 6.06 -0.07
N ILE A 114 16.88 6.36 -0.81
CA ILE A 114 17.54 5.38 -1.69
C ILE A 114 18.07 4.19 -0.88
N HIS A 115 18.71 4.43 0.26
CA HIS A 115 19.21 3.36 1.12
C HIS A 115 18.08 2.45 1.61
N HIS A 116 16.94 3.03 2.04
CA HIS A 116 15.80 2.23 2.45
C HIS A 116 15.21 1.47 1.26
N PHE A 117 15.09 2.08 0.08
CA PHE A 117 14.59 1.38 -1.11
C PHE A 117 15.45 0.15 -1.46
N ASP A 118 16.78 0.24 -1.32
CA ASP A 118 17.69 -0.87 -1.55
C ASP A 118 17.51 -2.00 -0.52
N ILE A 119 17.34 -1.66 0.77
CA ILE A 119 16.97 -2.63 1.81
C ILE A 119 15.65 -3.32 1.44
N GLY A 120 14.65 -2.52 1.05
CA GLY A 120 13.29 -2.99 0.77
C GLY A 120 13.26 -3.96 -0.40
N LYS A 121 14.00 -3.65 -1.48
CA LYS A 121 14.16 -4.58 -2.61
C LYS A 121 14.84 -5.87 -2.19
N SER A 122 15.91 -5.78 -1.40
CA SER A 122 16.63 -6.97 -0.91
C SER A 122 15.73 -7.88 -0.07
N LEU A 123 14.88 -7.30 0.78
CA LEU A 123 13.84 -8.05 1.51
C LEU A 123 12.77 -8.61 0.58
N ALA A 124 12.42 -7.87 -0.47
CA ALA A 124 11.39 -8.28 -1.41
C ALA A 124 11.79 -9.45 -2.31
N GLU A 125 13.09 -9.75 -2.45
CA GLU A 125 13.56 -10.89 -3.27
C GLU A 125 12.95 -12.23 -2.82
N TYR A 126 12.70 -12.40 -1.50
CA TYR A 126 12.06 -13.58 -0.93
C TYR A 126 10.57 -13.73 -1.30
N PHE A 127 9.95 -12.69 -1.88
CA PHE A 127 8.54 -12.68 -2.26
C PHE A 127 8.34 -12.64 -3.77
N THR A 128 9.40 -12.55 -4.58
CA THR A 128 9.34 -12.44 -6.04
C THR A 128 8.75 -13.68 -6.69
#